data_AF-A0A3D3UN61-F1
#
_entry.id   AF-A0A3D3UN61-F1
#
_cell.length_a   1.000
_cell.length_b   1.000
_cell.length_c   1.000
_cell.angle_alpha   90.00
_cell.angle_beta   90.00
_cell.angle_gamma   90.00
#
_symmetry.space_group_name_H-M   'P 1'
#
loop_
_entity.id
_entity.type
_entity.pdbx_description
1 polymer ?
#
loop_
_entity_poly.entity_id
_entity_poly.type
_entity_poly.pdbx_seq_one_letter_code
_entity_poly.pdbx_strand_id
1 'polypeptide(L)' 'MSKKMIYLVSFVLVTGLVLTSAAKAVDPDLIGYWNFDETSGTTAYDATGNGNDGTLNGDPQ' A
#
# COMPACT_ATOMS: atom_id res chain seq x y z
N MET A 1 -37.33 20.09 -6.60
CA MET A 1 -36.69 19.14 -5.65
C MET A 1 -35.69 18.20 -6.33
N SER A 2 -35.94 17.75 -7.57
CA SER A 2 -35.14 16.72 -8.25
C SER A 2 -33.67 17.10 -8.55
N LYS A 3 -33.38 18.36 -8.89
CA LYS A 3 -32.00 18.82 -9.17
C LYS A 3 -31.07 18.69 -7.97
N LYS A 4 -31.55 19.05 -6.77
CA LYS A 4 -30.80 18.98 -5.51
C LYS A 4 -30.52 17.53 -5.09
N MET A 5 -31.46 16.61 -5.37
CA MET A 5 -31.25 15.16 -5.21
C MET A 5 -30.20 14.62 -6.18
N ILE A 6 -30.22 15.04 -7.45
CA ILE A 6 -29.24 14.61 -8.45
C ILE A 6 -27.82 15.02 -8.04
N TYR A 7 -27.63 16.28 -7.62
CA TYR A 7 -26.32 16.73 -7.15
C TYR A 7 -25.84 15.98 -5.90
N LEU A 8 -26.75 15.65 -4.97
CA LEU A 8 -26.41 14.89 -3.77
C LEU A 8 -25.98 13.46 -4.12
N VAL A 9 -26.69 12.80 -5.03
CA VAL A 9 -26.34 11.45 -5.51
C VAL A 9 -25.02 11.46 -6.28
N SER A 10 -24.79 12.46 -7.14
CA SER A 10 -23.52 12.63 -7.85
C SER A 10 -22.36 12.91 -6.89
N PHE A 11 -22.57 13.73 -5.86
CA PHE A 11 -21.55 14.01 -4.85
C PHE A 11 -21.17 12.75 -4.07
N VAL A 12 -22.16 11.95 -3.66
CA VAL A 12 -21.93 10.66 -2.97
C VAL A 12 -21.25 9.64 -3.89
N LEU A 13 -21.63 9.56 -5.16
CA LEU A 13 -20.99 8.67 -6.14
C LEU A 13 -19.54 9.07 -6.43
N VAL A 14 -19.27 10.36 -6.66
CA VAL A 14 -17.92 10.86 -6.95
C VAL A 14 -17.01 10.70 -5.72
N THR A 15 -17.50 11.04 -4.53
CA THR A 15 -16.72 10.84 -3.29
C THR A 15 -16.50 9.36 -3.00
N GLY A 16 -17.52 8.50 -3.14
CA GLY A 16 -17.38 7.05 -2.96
C GLY A 16 -16.41 6.39 -3.95
N LEU A 17 -16.34 6.89 -5.19
CA LEU A 17 -15.41 6.39 -6.22
C LEU A 17 -13.95 6.81 -5.93
N VAL A 18 -13.72 8.00 -5.41
CA VAL A 18 -12.38 8.47 -5.01
C VAL A 18 -11.86 7.72 -3.78
N LEU A 19 -12.74 7.22 -2.91
CA LEU A 19 -12.38 6.40 -1.76
C LEU A 19 -12.03 4.94 -2.08
N THR A 20 -12.35 4.44 -3.29
CA THR A 20 -12.13 3.02 -3.65
C THR A 20 -10.83 2.76 -4.43
N SER A 21 -10.11 3.80 -4.84
CA SER A 21 -8.87 3.67 -5.63
C SER A 21 -7.60 3.75 -4.76
N ALA A 22 -7.38 2.76 -3.90
CA ALA A 22 -6.06 2.51 -3.31
C ALA A 22 -5.88 1.07 -2.82
N ALA A 23 -6.61 0.10 -3.39
CA ALA A 23 -6.24 -1.30 -3.18
C ALA A 23 -4.96 -1.57 -3.98
N LYS A 24 -3.78 -1.36 -3.35
CA LYS A 24 -2.54 -2.00 -3.83
C LYS A 24 -2.89 -3.48 -3.99
N ALA A 25 -2.67 -4.04 -5.17
CA ALA A 25 -2.75 -5.48 -5.37
C ALA A 25 -1.67 -6.11 -4.48
N VAL A 26 -2.05 -6.46 -3.26
CA VAL A 26 -1.28 -7.31 -2.37
C VAL A 26 -1.58 -8.71 -2.86
N ASP A 27 -0.56 -9.39 -3.38
CA ASP A 27 -0.64 -10.83 -3.57
C ASP A 27 -0.92 -11.44 -2.18
N PRO A 28 -2.08 -12.11 -1.99
CA PRO A 28 -2.51 -12.59 -0.68
C PRO A 28 -1.56 -13.65 -0.11
N ASP A 29 -0.73 -14.27 -0.96
CA ASP A 29 0.24 -15.29 -0.57
C ASP A 29 1.66 -14.70 -0.40
N LEU A 30 1.84 -13.39 -0.58
CA LEU A 30 3.13 -12.73 -0.38
C LEU A 30 3.44 -12.57 1.11
N ILE A 31 4.34 -13.41 1.60
CA ILE A 31 4.75 -13.42 3.01
C ILE A 31 5.80 -12.34 3.31
N GLY A 32 6.68 -12.01 2.37
CA GLY A 32 7.72 -11.00 2.57
C GLY A 32 8.30 -10.46 1.26
N TYR A 33 8.73 -9.20 1.28
CA TYR A 33 9.37 -8.53 0.16
C TYR A 33 10.39 -7.52 0.69
N TRP A 34 11.66 -7.72 0.33
CA TRP A 34 12.76 -6.83 0.68
C TRP A 34 13.34 -6.24 -0.62
N ASN A 35 13.27 -4.92 -0.76
CA ASN A 35 13.73 -4.18 -1.93
C ASN A 35 15.20 -3.73 -1.85
N PHE A 36 15.80 -3.76 -0.66
CA PHE A 36 17.20 -3.38 -0.43
C PHE A 36 17.55 -1.95 -0.87
N ASP A 37 16.61 -1.01 -0.75
CA ASP A 37 16.82 0.41 -1.05
C ASP A 37 17.51 1.15 0.13
N GLU A 38 17.72 0.47 1.25
CA GLU A 38 18.44 0.98 2.41
C GLU A 38 19.92 1.21 2.06
N THR A 39 20.36 2.45 2.17
CA THR A 39 21.73 2.85 1.80
C THR A 39 22.76 2.58 2.90
N SER A 40 22.32 2.17 4.09
CA SER A 40 23.18 1.91 5.24
C SER A 40 22.49 1.06 6.30
N GLY A 41 23.29 0.49 7.20
CA GLY A 41 22.81 -0.39 8.25
C GLY A 41 22.74 -1.86 7.80
N THR A 42 22.28 -2.71 8.69
CA THR A 42 22.17 -4.16 8.46
C THR A 42 20.73 -4.65 8.45
N THR A 43 19.74 -3.75 8.44
CA THR A 43 18.33 -4.12 8.44
C THR A 43 17.79 -4.06 7.02
N ALA A 44 17.17 -5.14 6.56
CA ALA A 44 16.35 -5.16 5.35
C ALA A 44 14.88 -5.05 5.79
N TYR A 45 14.21 -3.95 5.46
CA TYR A 45 12.82 -3.77 5.89
C TYR A 45 11.85 -4.54 5.01
N ASP A 46 10.86 -5.19 5.63
CA ASP A 46 9.80 -5.89 4.91
C ASP A 46 8.75 -4.89 4.41
N ALA A 47 8.76 -4.66 3.10
CA ALA A 47 7.86 -3.72 2.42
C ALA A 47 6.40 -4.21 2.31
N THR A 48 6.11 -5.45 2.75
CA THR A 48 4.73 -5.94 2.88
C THR A 48 4.03 -5.41 4.13
N GLY A 49 4.79 -5.01 5.16
CA GLY A 49 4.25 -4.64 6.47
C GLY A 49 3.91 -5.83 7.37
N ASN A 50 4.30 -7.06 7.00
CA ASN A 50 4.10 -8.24 7.82
C ASN A 50 5.09 -8.35 8.99
N GLY A 51 6.06 -7.43 9.08
CA GLY A 51 7.04 -7.37 10.17
C GLY A 51 8.13 -8.44 10.05
N ASN A 52 8.34 -9.00 8.86
CA ASN A 52 9.40 -9.94 8.58
C ASN A 52 10.72 -9.22 8.29
N ASP A 53 11.13 -8.26 9.13
CA ASP A 53 12.38 -7.52 8.91
C ASP A 53 13.58 -8.48 8.99
N GLY A 54 14.50 -8.35 8.04
CA GLY A 54 15.70 -9.17 7.93
C GLY A 54 16.92 -8.50 8.54
N THR A 55 17.90 -9.31 8.97
CA THR A 55 19.25 -8.83 9.30
C THR A 55 20.24 -9.33 8.25
N LEU A 56 20.87 -8.39 7.55
CA LEU A 56 21.98 -8.63 6.64
C LEU A 56 23.20 -9.06 7.44
N ASN A 57 23.72 -10.25 7.14
CA ASN A 57 24.94 -10.78 7.73
C ASN A 57 26.01 -10.90 6.64
N GLY A 58 27.22 -10.41 6.94
CA GLY A 58 28.35 -10.41 6.00
C GLY A 58 28.50 -9.10 5.21
N ASP A 59 29.34 -9.16 4.18
CA ASP A 59 29.66 -8.03 3.28
C ASP A 59 29.17 -8.39 1.86
N PRO A 60 27.84 -8.30 1.60
CA PRO A 60 27.28 -8.64 0.29
C PRO A 60 27.84 -7.71 -0.79
N GLN A 61 28.38 -8.31 -1.87
CA GLN A 61 29.07 -7.63 -2.98
C GLN A 61 28.12 -7.03 -4.01
#